data_AF-A0A9E1HX04-F1
#
_entry.id   AF-A0A9E1HX04-F1
#
_cell.length_a   1.000
_cell.length_b   1.000
_cell.length_c   1.000
_cell.angle_alpha   90.00
_cell.angle_beta   90.00
_cell.angle_gamma   90.00
#
_symmetry.space_group_name_H-M   'P 1'
#
loop_
_entity.id
_entity.type
_entity.pdbx_description
1 polymer ?
#
loop_
_entity_poly.entity_id
_entity_poly.type
_entity_poly.pdbx_seq_one_letter_code
_entity_poly.pdbx_strand_id
1 'polypeptide(L)'
;MWQTQTTIEYPFALRPASIEEAGLFYSQMDEAEDAVLGTVGHIRMDFGASGKEFYHTWWPHNGDQFNTGEFKDELQKFVDMLRSDGPLTNLASMRNYCYQHGGKITEDGRCFGYIAETEHYRYCLRCTPSPGEYQGYLYSYDLRQQRMAQQAKPVGRITYASGEEQTFTDAQKYLDTIREELPYQATTGFRYETLTDDPAVRKAVDDILLDFAGEENPRRGCNYGLTEAGKQALREAADPDRPHTYAWFVMTDCNIPGEQIYRDLTLEEAIRTYLDSDRPEKRLGVTKDGIATVDLVRSLNGEQHFFTDHLQLDSFKRDPEIAAAVKTLRLELEQNTPQQGITIGGLS
;
A
#
# COMPACT_ATOMS: atom_id res chain seq x y z
N MET A 1 -8.70 -11.98 -48.48
CA MET A 1 -9.31 -11.04 -47.52
C MET A 1 -10.40 -11.78 -46.77
N TRP A 2 -10.13 -12.23 -45.54
CA TRP A 2 -11.18 -12.55 -44.57
C TRP A 2 -10.68 -12.10 -43.20
N GLN A 3 -11.61 -11.52 -42.46
CA GLN A 3 -11.41 -10.42 -41.51
C GLN A 3 -10.60 -10.82 -40.28
N THR A 4 -9.66 -9.94 -39.90
CA THR A 4 -9.15 -9.88 -38.53
C THR A 4 -10.34 -9.61 -37.61
N GLN A 5 -10.60 -10.57 -36.73
CA GLN A 5 -11.54 -10.43 -35.63
C GLN A 5 -10.93 -9.38 -34.69
N THR A 6 -11.44 -8.15 -34.74
CA THR A 6 -11.06 -7.10 -33.82
C THR A 6 -11.55 -7.51 -32.45
N THR A 7 -10.66 -8.03 -31.60
CA THR A 7 -10.94 -8.20 -30.18
C THR A 7 -11.19 -6.81 -29.63
N ILE A 8 -12.44 -6.50 -29.27
CA ILE A 8 -12.75 -5.28 -28.54
C ILE A 8 -12.14 -5.47 -27.15
N GLU A 9 -10.98 -4.86 -26.90
CA GLU A 9 -10.46 -4.68 -25.54
C GLU A 9 -11.46 -3.78 -24.81
N TYR A 10 -12.35 -4.37 -24.02
CA TYR A 10 -13.24 -3.58 -23.16
C TYR A 10 -12.40 -3.00 -22.00
N PRO A 11 -12.45 -1.69 -21.74
CA PRO A 11 -11.56 -1.02 -20.78
C PRO A 11 -11.92 -1.27 -19.31
N PHE A 12 -12.97 -2.05 -19.03
CA PHE A 12 -13.47 -2.25 -17.66
C PHE A 12 -13.30 -3.71 -17.23
N ALA A 13 -12.14 -4.05 -16.67
CA ALA A 13 -11.91 -5.36 -16.07
C ALA A 13 -12.48 -5.39 -14.63
N LEU A 14 -13.48 -6.23 -14.40
CA LEU A 14 -13.95 -6.52 -13.04
C LEU A 14 -12.96 -7.44 -12.33
N ARG A 15 -12.38 -6.97 -11.22
CA ARG A 15 -11.63 -7.81 -10.28
C ARG A 15 -12.47 -8.16 -9.06
N PRO A 16 -12.30 -9.34 -8.44
CA PRO A 16 -12.93 -9.64 -7.16
C PRO A 16 -12.38 -8.70 -6.07
N ALA A 17 -13.27 -8.22 -5.20
CA ALA A 17 -12.91 -7.40 -4.05
C ALA A 17 -12.35 -8.23 -2.89
N SER A 18 -11.48 -7.63 -2.07
CA SER A 18 -11.09 -8.19 -0.77
C SER A 18 -12.15 -7.89 0.31
N ILE A 19 -12.07 -8.57 1.45
CA ILE A 19 -12.97 -8.30 2.58
C ILE A 19 -12.76 -6.91 3.19
N GLU A 20 -11.54 -6.37 3.08
CA GLU A 20 -11.19 -5.01 3.55
C GLU A 20 -11.85 -3.93 2.71
N GLU A 21 -12.15 -4.24 1.44
CA GLU A 21 -12.85 -3.34 0.51
C GLU A 21 -14.38 -3.40 0.67
N ALA A 22 -14.91 -4.27 1.53
CA ALA A 22 -16.36 -4.50 1.69
C ALA A 22 -17.13 -3.21 2.07
N GLY A 23 -16.48 -2.27 2.75
CA GLY A 23 -17.06 -0.96 3.10
C GLY A 23 -17.46 -0.12 1.88
N LEU A 24 -16.84 -0.32 0.71
CA LEU A 24 -17.13 0.39 -0.54
C LEU A 24 -18.40 -0.11 -1.27
N PHE A 25 -19.10 -1.08 -0.70
CA PHE A 25 -20.30 -1.67 -1.30
C PHE A 25 -21.58 -1.27 -0.56
N TYR A 26 -21.49 -0.31 0.36
CA TYR A 26 -22.58 0.18 1.20
C TYR A 26 -22.48 1.69 1.34
N SER A 27 -23.62 2.37 1.44
CA SER A 27 -23.68 3.76 1.87
C SER A 27 -23.05 3.90 3.27
N GLN A 28 -22.28 4.96 3.47
CA GLN A 28 -21.74 5.26 4.80
C GLN A 28 -22.86 5.73 5.73
N MET A 29 -22.65 5.59 7.05
CA MET A 29 -23.61 6.08 8.04
C MET A 29 -23.56 7.61 8.19
N ASP A 30 -22.42 8.21 7.86
CA ASP A 30 -22.19 9.65 7.87
C ASP A 30 -22.05 10.19 6.44
N GLU A 31 -22.85 11.18 6.07
CA GLU A 31 -22.78 11.84 4.76
C GLU A 31 -21.43 12.52 4.52
N ALA A 32 -20.73 12.94 5.59
CA ALA A 32 -19.40 13.52 5.47
C ALA A 32 -18.37 12.48 4.97
N GLU A 33 -18.53 11.21 5.31
CA GLU A 33 -17.65 10.13 4.82
C GLU A 33 -17.88 9.87 3.32
N ASP A 34 -19.11 9.99 2.84
CA ASP A 34 -19.41 9.91 1.41
C ASP A 34 -18.77 11.05 0.61
N ALA A 35 -18.65 12.23 1.20
CA ALA A 35 -17.92 13.34 0.58
C ALA A 35 -16.42 13.03 0.48
N VAL A 36 -15.82 12.48 1.55
CA VAL A 36 -14.40 12.09 1.58
C VAL A 36 -14.11 10.95 0.60
N LEU A 37 -15.03 9.98 0.49
CA LEU A 37 -14.94 8.88 -0.47
C LEU A 37 -15.28 9.31 -1.91
N GLY A 38 -15.70 10.56 -2.15
CA GLY A 38 -16.09 11.02 -3.48
C GLY A 38 -17.26 10.22 -4.05
N THR A 39 -18.19 9.74 -3.21
CA THR A 39 -19.33 8.93 -3.63
C THR A 39 -20.22 9.73 -4.58
N VAL A 40 -20.36 9.29 -5.83
CA VAL A 40 -21.26 9.94 -6.80
C VAL A 40 -22.70 9.52 -6.53
N GLY A 41 -22.89 8.23 -6.31
CA GLY A 41 -24.17 7.62 -6.02
C GLY A 41 -24.14 6.13 -6.29
N HIS A 42 -25.31 5.50 -6.25
CA HIS A 42 -25.41 4.08 -6.54
C HIS A 42 -26.66 3.69 -7.30
N ILE A 43 -26.54 2.62 -8.10
CA ILE A 43 -27.69 1.95 -8.71
C ILE A 43 -28.09 0.77 -7.83
N ARG A 44 -29.37 0.69 -7.46
CA ARG A 44 -29.97 -0.55 -6.95
C ARG A 44 -30.72 -1.23 -8.09
N MET A 45 -30.54 -2.53 -8.26
CA MET A 45 -31.14 -3.29 -9.36
C MET A 45 -31.64 -4.68 -8.95
N ASP A 46 -32.61 -5.18 -9.72
CA ASP A 46 -33.15 -6.55 -9.63
C ASP A 46 -33.53 -7.11 -11.01
N PHE A 47 -33.57 -8.44 -11.12
CA PHE A 47 -33.89 -9.15 -12.36
C PHE A 47 -35.35 -9.56 -12.51
N GLY A 48 -36.26 -9.02 -11.69
CA GLY A 48 -37.67 -9.36 -11.70
C GLY A 48 -37.98 -10.81 -11.36
N ALA A 49 -39.25 -11.19 -11.46
CA ALA A 49 -39.72 -12.54 -11.12
C ALA A 49 -39.24 -13.60 -12.12
N SER A 50 -38.98 -13.24 -13.39
CA SER A 50 -38.50 -14.19 -14.39
C SER A 50 -36.98 -14.38 -14.35
N GLY A 51 -36.27 -13.49 -13.64
CA GLY A 51 -34.82 -13.45 -13.55
C GLY A 51 -34.15 -12.93 -14.82
N LYS A 52 -34.91 -12.34 -15.76
CA LYS A 52 -34.41 -11.83 -17.05
C LYS A 52 -34.63 -10.34 -17.24
N GLU A 53 -35.39 -9.69 -16.35
CA GLU A 53 -35.60 -8.25 -16.39
C GLU A 53 -34.35 -7.51 -15.89
N PHE A 54 -34.33 -6.19 -15.96
CA PHE A 54 -33.33 -5.37 -15.27
C PHE A 54 -34.03 -4.10 -14.82
N TYR A 55 -34.63 -4.18 -13.64
CA TYR A 55 -35.22 -3.02 -12.98
C TYR A 55 -34.13 -2.33 -12.19
N HIS A 56 -34.08 -1.01 -12.25
CA HIS A 56 -33.06 -0.25 -11.54
C HIS A 56 -33.56 1.11 -11.06
N THR A 57 -32.91 1.63 -10.03
CA THR A 57 -33.15 2.96 -9.48
C THR A 57 -31.81 3.61 -9.13
N TRP A 58 -31.61 4.85 -9.56
CA TRP A 58 -30.46 5.66 -9.17
C TRP A 58 -30.72 6.32 -7.81
N TRP A 59 -29.73 6.26 -6.93
CA TRP A 59 -29.71 6.90 -5.63
C TRP A 59 -28.55 7.91 -5.60
N PRO A 60 -28.84 9.22 -5.61
CA PRO A 60 -27.80 10.24 -5.60
C PRO A 60 -27.15 10.33 -4.22
N HIS A 61 -25.85 10.64 -4.20
CA HIS A 61 -25.10 11.00 -3.01
C HIS A 61 -24.52 12.41 -3.17
N ASN A 62 -24.04 13.02 -2.07
CA ASN A 62 -23.40 14.34 -2.09
C ASN A 62 -24.24 15.42 -2.81
N GLY A 63 -25.56 15.42 -2.60
CA GLY A 63 -26.48 16.36 -3.25
C GLY A 63 -26.54 16.24 -4.79
N ASP A 64 -26.17 15.09 -5.35
CA ASP A 64 -26.12 14.81 -6.80
C ASP A 64 -25.09 15.65 -7.58
N GLN A 65 -24.20 16.38 -6.87
CA GLN A 65 -23.28 17.34 -7.50
C GLN A 65 -22.24 16.70 -8.43
N PHE A 66 -21.93 15.41 -8.22
CA PHE A 66 -20.96 14.67 -9.02
C PHE A 66 -21.59 13.87 -10.17
N ASN A 67 -22.92 13.90 -10.30
CA ASN A 67 -23.66 13.19 -11.35
C ASN A 67 -23.65 13.96 -12.68
N THR A 68 -22.44 14.22 -13.18
CA THR A 68 -22.15 15.02 -14.37
C THR A 68 -22.54 14.29 -15.67
N GLY A 69 -22.60 15.02 -16.79
CA GLY A 69 -22.83 14.41 -18.11
C GLY A 69 -21.73 13.41 -18.48
N GLU A 70 -20.47 13.75 -18.23
CA GLU A 70 -19.30 12.87 -18.42
C GLU A 70 -19.45 11.55 -17.64
N PHE A 71 -19.81 11.63 -16.36
CA PHE A 71 -20.05 10.45 -15.53
C PHE A 71 -21.18 9.59 -16.09
N LYS A 72 -22.31 10.19 -16.46
CA LYS A 72 -23.47 9.47 -17.01
C LYS A 72 -23.12 8.71 -18.28
N ASP A 73 -22.36 9.33 -19.18
CA ASP A 73 -21.95 8.70 -20.44
C ASP A 73 -21.02 7.50 -20.21
N GLU A 74 -20.12 7.58 -19.22
CA GLU A 74 -19.23 6.46 -18.86
C GLU A 74 -19.99 5.35 -18.12
N LEU A 75 -20.81 5.71 -17.13
CA LEU A 75 -21.64 4.77 -16.38
C LEU A 75 -22.55 3.97 -17.31
N GLN A 76 -23.16 4.62 -18.31
CA GLN A 76 -23.99 3.96 -19.30
C GLN A 76 -23.20 2.90 -20.08
N LYS A 77 -22.01 3.24 -20.58
CA LYS A 77 -21.14 2.28 -21.28
C LYS A 77 -20.73 1.11 -20.38
N PHE A 78 -20.41 1.39 -19.13
CA PHE A 78 -20.02 0.37 -18.16
C PHE A 78 -21.18 -0.60 -17.88
N VAL A 79 -22.38 -0.08 -17.60
CA VAL A 79 -23.57 -0.90 -17.37
C VAL A 79 -23.96 -1.69 -18.61
N ASP A 80 -23.92 -1.08 -19.80
CA ASP A 80 -24.24 -1.77 -21.06
C ASP A 80 -23.29 -2.94 -21.33
N MET A 81 -21.99 -2.79 -21.03
CA MET A 81 -21.03 -3.88 -21.11
C MET A 81 -21.40 -5.02 -20.16
N LEU A 82 -21.66 -4.70 -18.88
CA LEU A 82 -22.02 -5.72 -17.88
C LEU A 82 -23.32 -6.44 -18.22
N ARG A 83 -24.22 -5.78 -18.95
CA ARG A 83 -25.48 -6.36 -19.43
C ARG A 83 -25.31 -7.21 -20.67
N SER A 84 -24.36 -6.86 -21.54
CA SER A 84 -24.14 -7.59 -22.80
C SER A 84 -23.45 -8.93 -22.57
N ASP A 85 -22.39 -8.98 -21.77
CA ASP A 85 -21.55 -10.19 -21.60
C ASP A 85 -21.04 -10.37 -20.16
N GLY A 86 -21.78 -9.81 -19.19
CA GLY A 86 -21.33 -9.74 -17.80
C GLY A 86 -22.35 -10.27 -16.79
N PRO A 87 -22.07 -10.05 -15.49
CA PRO A 87 -22.97 -10.48 -14.43
C PRO A 87 -24.34 -9.81 -14.46
N LEU A 88 -24.53 -8.74 -15.23
CA LEU A 88 -25.80 -8.00 -15.29
C LEU A 88 -26.70 -8.38 -16.47
N THR A 89 -26.36 -9.43 -17.23
CA THR A 89 -27.21 -9.92 -18.33
C THR A 89 -28.55 -10.47 -17.83
N ASN A 90 -28.53 -11.29 -16.78
CA ASN A 90 -29.70 -11.88 -16.12
C ASN A 90 -29.25 -12.56 -14.80
N LEU A 91 -30.21 -13.02 -13.99
CA LEU A 91 -29.90 -13.66 -12.70
C LEU A 91 -29.05 -14.93 -12.82
N ALA A 92 -29.23 -15.71 -13.89
CA ALA A 92 -28.45 -16.91 -14.12
C ALA A 92 -26.99 -16.58 -14.46
N SER A 93 -26.77 -15.57 -15.32
CA SER A 93 -25.44 -15.05 -15.63
C SER A 93 -24.75 -14.49 -14.39
N MET A 94 -25.45 -13.69 -13.57
CA MET A 94 -24.93 -13.19 -12.29
C MET A 94 -24.47 -14.34 -11.40
N ARG A 95 -25.35 -15.34 -11.20
CA ARG A 95 -25.05 -16.49 -10.35
C ARG A 95 -23.83 -17.25 -10.84
N ASN A 96 -23.75 -17.52 -12.15
CA ASN A 96 -22.61 -18.23 -12.73
C ASN A 96 -21.32 -17.44 -12.53
N TYR A 97 -21.35 -16.13 -12.80
CA TYR A 97 -20.20 -15.24 -12.61
C TYR A 97 -19.73 -15.25 -11.16
N CYS A 98 -20.66 -15.11 -10.20
CA CYS A 98 -20.36 -15.10 -8.78
C CYS A 98 -19.62 -16.35 -8.28
N TYR A 99 -20.04 -17.53 -8.75
CA TYR A 99 -19.41 -18.78 -8.31
C TYR A 99 -18.09 -19.10 -9.02
N GLN A 100 -17.80 -18.47 -10.15
CA GLN A 100 -16.58 -18.73 -10.93
C GLN A 100 -15.46 -17.72 -10.68
N HIS A 101 -15.79 -16.49 -10.27
CA HIS A 101 -14.84 -15.38 -10.22
C HIS A 101 -14.45 -14.92 -8.81
N GLY A 102 -14.83 -15.66 -7.75
CA GLY A 102 -14.52 -15.31 -6.37
C GLY A 102 -15.24 -14.04 -5.90
N GLY A 103 -14.64 -13.30 -4.96
CA GLY A 103 -15.17 -12.01 -4.49
C GLY A 103 -16.25 -12.11 -3.43
N LYS A 104 -16.33 -13.18 -2.63
CA LYS A 104 -17.25 -13.24 -1.49
C LYS A 104 -16.89 -12.18 -0.46
N ILE A 105 -17.85 -11.31 -0.12
CA ILE A 105 -17.65 -10.18 0.81
C ILE A 105 -18.44 -10.32 2.13
N THR A 106 -19.26 -11.36 2.27
CA THR A 106 -19.98 -11.68 3.51
C THR A 106 -19.63 -13.08 4.00
N GLU A 107 -19.56 -13.27 5.33
CA GLU A 107 -19.25 -14.57 5.95
C GLU A 107 -20.26 -15.67 5.59
N ASP A 108 -21.53 -15.29 5.43
CA ASP A 108 -22.59 -16.19 4.97
C ASP A 108 -22.46 -16.59 3.48
N GLY A 109 -21.51 -16.00 2.75
CA GLY A 109 -21.24 -16.27 1.35
C GLY A 109 -22.36 -15.87 0.39
N ARG A 110 -23.32 -15.06 0.82
CA ARG A 110 -24.46 -14.63 0.02
C ARG A 110 -24.17 -13.44 -0.90
N CYS A 111 -23.22 -12.58 -0.52
CA CYS A 111 -22.87 -11.40 -1.29
C CYS A 111 -21.48 -11.51 -1.91
N PHE A 112 -21.37 -11.04 -3.14
CA PHE A 112 -20.15 -11.01 -3.93
C PHE A 112 -19.84 -9.57 -4.35
N GLY A 113 -18.59 -9.12 -4.26
CA GLY A 113 -18.14 -7.79 -4.60
C GLY A 113 -17.12 -7.82 -5.74
N TYR A 114 -17.30 -6.94 -6.71
CA TYR A 114 -16.40 -6.74 -7.84
C TYR A 114 -16.10 -5.25 -8.02
N ILE A 115 -14.85 -4.94 -8.35
CA ILE A 115 -14.38 -3.57 -8.55
C ILE A 115 -13.87 -3.44 -9.98
N ALA A 116 -14.26 -2.36 -10.65
CA ALA A 116 -13.61 -1.86 -11.85
C ALA A 116 -13.20 -0.41 -11.63
N GLU A 117 -12.04 -0.03 -12.15
CA GLU A 117 -11.56 1.35 -12.12
C GLU A 117 -11.28 1.83 -13.54
N THR A 118 -11.61 3.09 -13.79
CA THR A 118 -11.19 3.85 -14.96
C THR A 118 -10.20 4.91 -14.52
N GLU A 119 -9.81 5.79 -15.45
CA GLU A 119 -8.95 6.92 -15.13
C GLU A 119 -9.57 7.84 -14.05
N HIS A 120 -10.90 7.95 -14.02
CA HIS A 120 -11.60 8.95 -13.20
C HIS A 120 -12.59 8.34 -12.21
N TYR A 121 -13.04 7.10 -12.42
CA TYR A 121 -14.12 6.53 -11.63
C TYR A 121 -13.79 5.13 -11.11
N ARG A 122 -14.34 4.81 -9.93
CA ARG A 122 -14.36 3.45 -9.39
C ARG A 122 -15.81 2.97 -9.31
N TYR A 123 -16.03 1.76 -9.79
CA TYR A 123 -17.31 1.08 -9.82
C TYR A 123 -17.24 -0.16 -8.93
N CYS A 124 -18.03 -0.18 -7.85
CA CYS A 124 -18.12 -1.29 -6.90
C CYS A 124 -19.47 -2.01 -7.07
N LEU A 125 -19.46 -3.14 -7.77
CA LEU A 125 -20.63 -3.98 -7.98
C LEU A 125 -20.77 -5.04 -6.88
N ARG A 126 -21.83 -4.92 -6.07
CA ARG A 126 -22.27 -5.97 -5.16
C ARG A 126 -23.37 -6.80 -5.81
N CYS A 127 -23.15 -8.10 -5.88
CA CYS A 127 -24.10 -9.09 -6.37
C CYS A 127 -24.63 -9.94 -5.23
N THR A 128 -25.94 -10.15 -5.21
CA THR A 128 -26.64 -11.10 -4.33
C THR A 128 -27.45 -12.05 -5.21
N PRO A 129 -26.88 -13.19 -5.66
CA PRO A 129 -27.45 -14.04 -6.72
C PRO A 129 -28.64 -14.92 -6.26
N SER A 130 -29.52 -14.33 -5.45
CA SER A 130 -30.70 -14.94 -4.82
C SER A 130 -31.99 -14.37 -5.43
N PRO A 131 -32.96 -15.22 -5.83
CA PRO A 131 -34.27 -14.76 -6.25
C PRO A 131 -35.00 -14.03 -5.11
N GLY A 132 -35.77 -12.98 -5.44
CA GLY A 132 -36.61 -12.25 -4.47
C GLY A 132 -35.89 -11.21 -3.60
N GLU A 133 -34.58 -11.06 -3.74
CA GLU A 133 -33.79 -9.98 -3.14
C GLU A 133 -33.46 -8.90 -4.19
N TYR A 134 -32.94 -7.75 -3.76
CA TYR A 134 -32.29 -6.82 -4.69
C TYR A 134 -30.92 -7.41 -5.09
N GLN A 135 -30.81 -7.93 -6.30
CA GLN A 135 -29.66 -8.75 -6.69
C GLN A 135 -28.41 -7.95 -7.04
N GLY A 136 -28.51 -6.64 -7.29
CA GLY A 136 -27.35 -5.83 -7.61
C GLY A 136 -27.35 -4.46 -6.93
N TYR A 137 -26.18 -4.04 -6.47
CA TYR A 137 -25.90 -2.65 -6.10
C TYR A 137 -24.61 -2.22 -6.78
N LEU A 138 -24.63 -1.12 -7.51
CA LEU A 138 -23.45 -0.58 -8.17
C LEU A 138 -23.14 0.80 -7.60
N TYR A 139 -22.17 0.87 -6.69
CA TYR A 139 -21.66 2.13 -6.14
C TYR A 139 -20.63 2.73 -7.08
N SER A 140 -20.71 4.05 -7.27
CA SER A 140 -19.81 4.80 -8.14
C SER A 140 -19.12 5.90 -7.36
N TYR A 141 -17.80 6.01 -7.52
CA TYR A 141 -16.95 6.97 -6.84
C TYR A 141 -16.12 7.78 -7.84
N ASP A 142 -15.98 9.09 -7.62
CA ASP A 142 -15.08 9.95 -8.38
C ASP A 142 -13.68 9.97 -7.72
N LEU A 143 -12.70 9.39 -8.39
CA LEU A 143 -11.34 9.25 -7.89
C LEU A 143 -10.63 10.60 -7.78
N ARG A 144 -11.04 11.62 -8.54
CA ARG A 144 -10.49 12.98 -8.45
C ARG A 144 -10.92 13.63 -7.14
N GLN A 145 -12.17 13.43 -6.74
CA GLN A 145 -12.68 13.91 -5.45
C GLN A 145 -12.00 13.23 -4.27
N GLN A 146 -11.78 11.91 -4.35
CA GLN A 146 -10.99 11.21 -3.32
C GLN A 146 -9.57 11.77 -3.18
N ARG A 147 -8.90 12.05 -4.31
CA ARG A 147 -7.56 12.66 -4.31
C ARG A 147 -7.58 14.06 -3.71
N MET A 148 -8.57 14.89 -4.06
CA MET A 148 -8.74 16.23 -3.49
C MET A 148 -9.04 16.18 -1.99
N ALA A 149 -9.92 15.27 -1.54
CA ALA A 149 -10.24 15.09 -0.13
C ALA A 149 -9.04 14.59 0.68
N GLN A 150 -8.20 13.73 0.11
CA GLN A 150 -6.94 13.32 0.72
C GLN A 150 -5.95 14.49 0.84
N GLN A 151 -5.87 15.35 -0.18
CA GLN A 151 -5.05 16.57 -0.15
C GLN A 151 -5.61 17.65 0.81
N ALA A 152 -6.92 17.66 1.04
CA ALA A 152 -7.58 18.59 1.96
C ALA A 152 -7.46 18.18 3.44
N LYS A 153 -6.81 17.05 3.76
CA LYS A 153 -6.56 16.67 5.15
C LYS A 153 -5.69 17.74 5.83
N PRO A 154 -6.08 18.23 7.02
CA PRO A 154 -5.28 19.21 7.74
C PRO A 154 -3.89 18.66 8.03
N VAL A 155 -2.88 19.43 7.63
CA VAL A 155 -1.48 19.16 7.94
C VAL A 155 -1.14 19.67 9.34
N GLY A 156 -1.66 20.83 9.70
CA GLY A 156 -1.47 21.42 11.01
C GLY A 156 -2.34 22.64 11.25
N ARG A 157 -2.35 23.09 12.49
CA ARG A 157 -3.14 24.23 12.96
C ARG A 157 -2.26 25.16 13.77
N ILE A 158 -2.50 26.46 13.63
CA ILE A 158 -1.85 27.53 14.38
C ILE A 158 -2.91 28.34 15.11
N THR A 159 -2.62 28.74 16.34
CA THR A 159 -3.49 29.54 17.19
C THR A 159 -2.69 30.65 17.88
N TYR A 160 -3.29 31.83 18.01
CA TYR A 160 -2.69 32.99 18.67
C TYR A 160 -3.41 33.33 19.98
N ALA A 161 -2.77 34.10 20.86
CA ALA A 161 -3.43 34.57 22.09
C ALA A 161 -4.62 35.51 21.83
N SER A 162 -4.71 36.10 20.63
CA SER A 162 -5.88 36.87 20.18
C SER A 162 -7.13 36.00 19.99
N GLY A 163 -6.97 34.68 19.90
CA GLY A 163 -8.02 33.73 19.53
C GLY A 163 -8.15 33.49 18.03
N GLU A 164 -7.31 34.11 17.19
CA GLU A 164 -7.22 33.78 15.78
C GLU A 164 -6.67 32.35 15.60
N GLU A 165 -7.30 31.58 14.72
CA GLU A 165 -6.93 30.22 14.37
C GLU A 165 -6.80 30.07 12.84
N GLN A 166 -5.74 29.40 12.41
CA GLN A 166 -5.50 29.08 11.00
C GLN A 166 -5.20 27.58 10.87
N THR A 167 -5.97 26.90 10.02
CA THR A 167 -5.75 25.49 9.66
C THR A 167 -5.12 25.40 8.28
N PHE A 168 -4.09 24.57 8.15
CA PHE A 168 -3.31 24.41 6.94
C PHE A 168 -3.53 23.02 6.36
N THR A 169 -3.76 22.95 5.05
CA THR A 169 -3.73 21.70 4.26
C THR A 169 -2.45 21.60 3.43
N ASP A 170 -1.75 22.71 3.20
CA ASP A 170 -0.44 22.75 2.57
C ASP A 170 0.68 22.66 3.61
N ALA A 171 1.51 21.63 3.48
CA ALA A 171 2.58 21.36 4.45
C ALA A 171 3.68 22.41 4.43
N GLN A 172 4.05 22.93 3.27
CA GLN A 172 5.12 23.92 3.17
C GLN A 172 4.68 25.24 3.80
N LYS A 173 3.44 25.67 3.50
CA LYS A 173 2.87 26.88 4.09
C LYS A 173 2.75 26.78 5.62
N TYR A 174 2.36 25.61 6.13
CA TYR A 174 2.34 25.34 7.57
C TYR A 174 3.73 25.50 8.21
N LEU A 175 4.74 24.85 7.63
CA LEU A 175 6.12 24.91 8.12
C LEU A 175 6.71 26.32 8.05
N ASP A 176 6.45 27.06 6.97
CA ASP A 176 6.91 28.43 6.81
C ASP A 176 6.27 29.35 7.84
N THR A 177 4.96 29.19 8.10
CA THR A 177 4.27 29.97 9.13
C THR A 177 4.85 29.68 10.53
N ILE A 178 5.16 28.42 10.86
CA ILE A 178 5.85 28.09 12.12
C ILE A 178 7.18 28.83 12.19
N ARG A 179 8.00 28.79 11.13
CA ARG A 179 9.32 29.42 11.10
C ARG A 179 9.25 30.94 11.29
N GLU A 180 8.23 31.57 10.72
CA GLU A 180 8.03 33.03 10.79
C GLU A 180 7.50 33.49 12.17
N GLU A 181 6.58 32.74 12.76
CA GLU A 181 5.88 33.14 13.99
C GLU A 181 6.57 32.68 15.28
N LEU A 182 7.32 31.57 15.24
CA LEU A 182 8.00 31.00 16.41
C LEU A 182 8.90 32.01 17.15
N PRO A 183 9.69 32.88 16.48
CA PRO A 183 10.48 33.92 17.16
C PRO A 183 9.66 34.93 17.95
N TYR A 184 8.39 35.14 17.57
CA TYR A 184 7.48 36.10 18.19
C TYR A 184 6.53 35.44 19.20
N GLN A 185 6.70 34.14 19.49
CA GLN A 185 5.82 33.36 20.36
C GLN A 185 5.58 34.01 21.73
N ALA A 186 6.61 34.57 22.36
CA ALA A 186 6.50 35.24 23.66
C ALA A 186 5.58 36.46 23.62
N THR A 187 5.43 37.10 22.46
CA THR A 187 4.62 38.31 22.26
C THR A 187 3.24 38.03 21.68
N THR A 188 3.12 37.06 20.76
CA THR A 188 1.85 36.74 20.07
C THR A 188 1.07 35.62 20.75
N GLY A 189 1.71 34.89 21.67
CA GLY A 189 1.16 33.69 22.28
C GLY A 189 0.94 32.55 21.28
N PHE A 190 1.72 32.55 20.19
CA PHE A 190 1.69 31.56 19.13
C PHE A 190 1.75 30.11 19.67
N ARG A 191 0.88 29.27 19.14
CA ARG A 191 0.84 27.83 19.35
C ARG A 191 0.61 27.14 18.01
N TYR A 192 1.18 25.96 17.85
CA TYR A 192 0.96 25.12 16.68
C TYR A 192 0.60 23.70 17.13
N GLU A 193 -0.09 22.98 16.25
CA GLU A 193 -0.46 21.59 16.40
C GLU A 193 -0.31 20.89 15.05
N THR A 194 0.60 19.92 14.97
CA THR A 194 0.81 19.12 13.75
C THR A 194 -0.20 17.99 13.73
N LEU A 195 -1.12 18.02 12.77
CA LEU A 195 -2.26 17.10 12.66
C LEU A 195 -1.99 15.93 11.72
N THR A 196 -1.02 16.06 10.81
CA THR A 196 -0.61 14.97 9.92
C THR A 196 0.27 13.94 10.60
N ASP A 197 0.10 12.67 10.19
CA ASP A 197 1.02 11.58 10.51
C ASP A 197 2.22 11.51 9.55
N ASP A 198 2.32 12.41 8.56
CA ASP A 198 3.44 12.43 7.62
C ASP A 198 4.78 12.67 8.36
N PRO A 199 5.69 11.68 8.39
CA PRO A 199 6.96 11.79 9.09
C PRO A 199 7.88 12.88 8.55
N ALA A 200 7.78 13.24 7.26
CA ALA A 200 8.59 14.32 6.70
C ALA A 200 8.19 15.67 7.29
N VAL A 201 6.87 15.92 7.39
CA VAL A 201 6.33 17.13 8.00
C VAL A 201 6.65 17.16 9.50
N ARG A 202 6.43 16.05 10.21
CA ARG A 202 6.71 15.98 11.65
C ARG A 202 8.20 16.19 11.96
N LYS A 203 9.09 15.60 11.16
CA LYS A 203 10.52 15.85 11.28
C LYS A 203 10.86 17.32 11.00
N ALA A 204 10.31 17.91 9.95
CA ALA A 204 10.58 19.30 9.61
C ALA A 204 10.11 20.28 10.70
N VAL A 205 8.98 19.99 11.36
CA VAL A 205 8.54 20.73 12.55
C VAL A 205 9.56 20.61 13.68
N ASP A 206 10.01 19.39 14.02
CA ASP A 206 11.03 19.17 15.06
C ASP A 206 12.37 19.86 14.71
N ASP A 207 12.78 19.83 13.44
CA ASP A 207 13.98 20.53 12.96
C ASP A 207 13.88 22.05 13.20
N ILE A 208 12.73 22.67 12.90
CA ILE A 208 12.51 24.12 13.12
C ILE A 208 12.60 24.46 14.62
N LEU A 209 12.00 23.64 15.48
CA LEU A 209 11.96 23.90 16.93
C LEU A 209 13.32 23.75 17.59
N LEU A 210 14.06 22.72 17.19
CA LEU A 210 15.40 22.46 17.73
C LEU A 210 16.39 23.48 17.21
N ASP A 211 16.32 23.86 15.92
CA ASP A 211 17.14 24.95 15.37
C ASP A 211 16.88 26.27 16.11
N PHE A 212 15.62 26.60 16.40
CA PHE A 212 15.28 27.77 17.22
C PHE A 212 15.83 27.69 18.66
N ALA A 213 15.91 26.48 19.23
CA ALA A 213 16.52 26.23 20.53
C ALA A 213 18.07 26.19 20.48
N GLY A 214 18.68 26.24 19.30
CA GLY A 214 20.13 26.10 19.10
C GLY A 214 20.63 24.66 19.19
N GLU A 215 19.76 23.67 19.01
CA GLU A 215 20.06 22.24 19.05
C GLU A 215 19.89 21.60 17.67
N GLU A 216 20.72 20.60 17.35
CA GLU A 216 20.49 19.78 16.15
C GLU A 216 19.50 18.65 16.46
N ASN A 217 18.63 18.32 15.50
CA ASN A 217 17.70 17.21 15.66
C ASN A 217 18.43 15.84 15.67
N PRO A 218 18.48 15.12 16.81
CA PRO A 218 19.16 13.82 16.88
C PRO A 218 18.36 12.70 16.21
N ARG A 219 17.08 12.95 15.84
CA ARG A 219 16.20 11.94 15.25
C ARG A 219 16.31 11.92 13.71
N ARG A 220 16.57 10.73 13.17
CA ARG A 220 16.55 10.47 11.72
C ARG A 220 15.12 10.30 11.22
N GLY A 221 14.88 10.47 9.91
CA GLY A 221 13.54 10.36 9.31
C GLY A 221 12.80 9.06 9.64
N CYS A 222 13.53 7.94 9.74
CA CYS A 222 12.97 6.64 10.13
C CYS A 222 12.39 6.61 11.57
N ASN A 223 12.85 7.50 12.46
CA ASN A 223 12.33 7.60 13.83
C ASN A 223 10.91 8.19 13.89
N TYR A 224 10.43 8.77 12.78
CA TYR A 224 9.09 9.33 12.66
C TYR A 224 8.12 8.40 11.91
N GLY A 225 8.60 7.27 11.39
CA GLY A 225 7.85 6.35 10.53
C GLY A 225 8.14 6.54 9.04
N LEU A 226 7.41 5.83 8.18
CA LEU A 226 7.53 5.92 6.72
C LEU A 226 6.50 6.91 6.14
N THR A 227 6.93 7.77 5.20
CA THR A 227 6.04 8.67 4.46
C THR A 227 5.01 7.87 3.64
N GLU A 228 3.93 8.48 3.16
CA GLU A 228 3.02 7.80 2.21
C GLU A 228 3.77 7.35 0.95
N ALA A 229 4.72 8.15 0.46
CA ALA A 229 5.64 7.75 -0.61
C ALA A 229 6.50 6.54 -0.20
N GLY A 230 6.97 6.47 1.05
CA GLY A 230 7.72 5.32 1.58
C GLY A 230 6.88 4.06 1.75
N LYS A 231 5.61 4.20 2.19
CA LYS A 231 4.65 3.09 2.26
C LYS A 231 4.31 2.58 0.86
N GLN A 232 4.10 3.49 -0.07
CA GLN A 232 3.88 3.16 -1.48
C GLN A 232 5.11 2.48 -2.08
N ALA A 233 6.32 2.98 -1.86
CA ALA A 233 7.56 2.34 -2.29
C ALA A 233 7.72 0.92 -1.73
N LEU A 234 7.32 0.66 -0.47
CA LEU A 234 7.29 -0.69 0.08
C LEU A 234 6.26 -1.60 -0.60
N ARG A 235 5.07 -1.09 -0.94
CA ARG A 235 4.07 -1.85 -1.71
C ARG A 235 4.58 -2.19 -3.10
N GLU A 236 5.25 -1.23 -3.75
CA GLU A 236 5.87 -1.41 -5.06
C GLU A 236 7.02 -2.44 -5.01
N ALA A 237 7.84 -2.42 -3.95
CA ALA A 237 8.87 -3.42 -3.72
C ALA A 237 8.30 -4.83 -3.40
N ALA A 238 7.00 -4.94 -3.10
CA ALA A 238 6.31 -6.22 -2.87
C ALA A 238 5.58 -6.76 -4.11
N ASP A 239 5.56 -6.00 -5.21
CA ASP A 239 4.95 -6.39 -6.47
C ASP A 239 5.93 -7.21 -7.32
N PRO A 240 5.76 -8.54 -7.44
CA PRO A 240 6.70 -9.42 -8.13
C PRO A 240 6.75 -9.21 -9.65
N ASP A 241 5.77 -8.52 -10.23
CA ASP A 241 5.68 -8.30 -11.67
C ASP A 241 6.49 -7.08 -12.13
N ARG A 242 7.13 -6.37 -11.18
CA ARG A 242 7.96 -5.20 -11.47
C ARG A 242 9.45 -5.54 -11.53
N PRO A 243 10.22 -4.83 -12.37
CA PRO A 243 11.67 -4.94 -12.31
C PRO A 243 12.17 -4.35 -10.98
N HIS A 244 13.03 -5.11 -10.32
CA HIS A 244 13.61 -4.74 -9.03
C HIS A 244 15.12 -4.62 -9.10
N THR A 245 15.67 -3.82 -8.18
CA THR A 245 17.11 -3.66 -7.96
C THR A 245 17.50 -4.23 -6.61
N TYR A 246 18.68 -4.84 -6.54
CA TYR A 246 19.19 -5.47 -5.32
C TYR A 246 20.60 -4.96 -5.03
N ALA A 247 20.79 -4.38 -3.85
CA ALA A 247 22.08 -3.98 -3.34
C ALA A 247 22.45 -4.88 -2.16
N TRP A 248 23.52 -5.66 -2.29
CA TRP A 248 23.99 -6.55 -1.25
C TRP A 248 24.90 -5.81 -0.29
N PHE A 249 24.89 -6.24 0.98
CA PHE A 249 25.77 -5.65 1.98
C PHE A 249 26.32 -6.69 2.96
N VAL A 250 27.47 -6.35 3.52
CA VAL A 250 28.06 -7.05 4.66
C VAL A 250 28.25 -6.07 5.80
N MET A 251 27.79 -6.45 7.00
CA MET A 251 28.02 -5.69 8.23
C MET A 251 28.91 -6.49 9.16
N THR A 252 29.84 -5.83 9.84
CA THR A 252 30.66 -6.44 10.91
C THR A 252 30.51 -5.67 12.19
N ASP A 253 30.70 -6.33 13.33
CA ASP A 253 30.74 -5.69 14.65
C ASP A 253 29.50 -4.81 14.91
N CYS A 254 28.30 -5.38 14.67
CA CYS A 254 27.04 -4.64 14.66
C CYS A 254 26.70 -4.08 16.04
N ASN A 255 26.26 -2.82 16.11
CA ASN A 255 25.90 -2.12 17.35
C ASN A 255 27.04 -1.98 18.38
N ILE A 256 28.31 -2.09 17.96
CA ILE A 256 29.48 -1.78 18.79
C ILE A 256 30.39 -0.75 18.10
N PRO A 257 31.29 -0.05 18.82
CA PRO A 257 32.11 1.04 18.26
C PRO A 257 33.07 0.66 17.12
N GLY A 258 33.08 -0.60 16.68
CA GLY A 258 33.83 -1.11 15.53
C GLY A 258 32.98 -1.42 14.29
N GLU A 259 31.69 -1.04 14.28
CA GLU A 259 30.76 -1.36 13.20
C GLU A 259 31.28 -0.89 11.83
N GLN A 260 31.28 -1.80 10.86
CA GLN A 260 31.58 -1.48 9.46
C GLN A 260 30.46 -2.01 8.58
N ILE A 261 30.11 -1.24 7.54
CA ILE A 261 29.08 -1.62 6.57
C ILE A 261 29.67 -1.47 5.16
N TYR A 262 29.77 -2.59 4.46
CA TYR A 262 30.15 -2.67 3.06
C TYR A 262 28.86 -2.74 2.24
N ARG A 263 28.58 -1.73 1.41
CA ARG A 263 27.33 -1.57 0.66
C ARG A 263 27.55 -1.62 -0.85
N ASP A 264 26.44 -1.67 -1.59
CA ASP A 264 26.39 -1.63 -3.06
C ASP A 264 27.19 -2.76 -3.72
N LEU A 265 27.22 -3.92 -3.06
CA LEU A 265 27.90 -5.10 -3.54
C LEU A 265 26.98 -5.91 -4.47
N THR A 266 27.59 -6.66 -5.37
CA THR A 266 26.94 -7.83 -5.98
C THR A 266 26.87 -8.98 -4.97
N LEU A 267 26.03 -10.00 -5.24
CA LEU A 267 25.94 -11.18 -4.37
C LEU A 267 27.30 -11.87 -4.22
N GLU A 268 28.07 -12.01 -5.30
CA GLU A 268 29.39 -12.64 -5.29
C GLU A 268 30.40 -11.85 -4.44
N GLU A 269 30.44 -10.53 -4.60
CA GLU A 269 31.30 -9.65 -3.79
C GLU A 269 30.90 -9.68 -2.31
N ALA A 270 29.61 -9.73 -2.01
CA ALA A 270 29.10 -9.85 -0.64
C ALA A 270 29.50 -11.20 -0.01
N ILE A 271 29.36 -12.31 -0.73
CA ILE A 271 29.79 -13.64 -0.26
C ILE A 271 31.29 -13.63 0.03
N ARG A 272 32.10 -13.10 -0.89
CA ARG A 272 33.54 -13.01 -0.71
C ARG A 272 33.92 -12.13 0.48
N THR A 273 33.33 -10.94 0.58
CA THR A 273 33.58 -10.02 1.70
C THR A 273 33.19 -10.65 3.04
N TYR A 274 32.08 -11.38 3.06
CA TYR A 274 31.63 -12.12 4.24
C TYR A 274 32.61 -13.25 4.60
N LEU A 275 33.09 -14.03 3.65
CA LEU A 275 34.04 -15.12 3.90
C LEU A 275 35.43 -14.62 4.33
N ASP A 276 35.95 -13.58 3.67
CA ASP A 276 37.28 -13.01 3.91
C ASP A 276 37.39 -12.27 5.25
N SER A 277 36.27 -11.86 5.85
CA SER A 277 36.25 -11.16 7.15
C SER A 277 36.57 -12.08 8.33
N ASP A 278 37.58 -11.72 9.12
CA ASP A 278 37.96 -12.39 10.38
C ASP A 278 37.17 -11.91 11.61
N ARG A 279 36.25 -10.97 11.43
CA ARG A 279 35.45 -10.39 12.50
C ARG A 279 34.54 -11.42 13.19
N PRO A 280 34.44 -11.37 14.53
CA PRO A 280 33.67 -12.35 15.30
C PRO A 280 32.18 -12.23 15.05
N GLU A 281 31.66 -11.02 14.81
CA GLU A 281 30.29 -10.83 14.32
C GLU A 281 30.30 -10.28 12.91
N LYS A 282 29.61 -10.96 12.00
CA LYS A 282 29.37 -10.50 10.63
C LYS A 282 27.99 -10.92 10.14
N ARG A 283 27.39 -10.11 9.27
CA ARG A 283 26.07 -10.36 8.67
C ARG A 283 26.11 -10.07 7.19
N LEU A 284 25.38 -10.84 6.40
CA LEU A 284 25.14 -10.58 5.00
C LEU A 284 23.64 -10.45 4.78
N GLY A 285 23.26 -9.35 4.13
CA GLY A 285 21.87 -9.04 3.80
C GLY A 285 21.77 -8.37 2.44
N VAL A 286 20.53 -8.03 2.10
CA VAL A 286 20.19 -7.40 0.82
C VAL A 286 19.14 -6.32 1.01
N THR A 287 19.32 -5.22 0.30
CA THR A 287 18.34 -4.15 0.18
C THR A 287 17.73 -4.18 -1.22
N LYS A 288 16.41 -4.32 -1.29
CA LYS A 288 15.59 -4.29 -2.50
C LYS A 288 15.04 -2.89 -2.73
N ASP A 289 15.22 -2.38 -3.94
CA ASP A 289 14.76 -1.07 -4.42
C ASP A 289 15.17 0.12 -3.53
N GLY A 290 16.25 -0.03 -2.76
CA GLY A 290 16.73 0.98 -1.81
C GLY A 290 15.81 1.20 -0.60
N ILE A 291 14.76 0.39 -0.41
CA ILE A 291 13.72 0.63 0.61
C ILE A 291 13.48 -0.56 1.55
N ALA A 292 13.44 -1.79 1.03
CA ALA A 292 13.18 -2.99 1.83
C ALA A 292 14.50 -3.71 2.11
N THR A 293 14.79 -4.05 3.37
CA THR A 293 16.06 -4.71 3.75
C THR A 293 15.81 -5.98 4.54
N VAL A 294 16.58 -7.04 4.27
CA VAL A 294 16.55 -8.28 5.03
C VAL A 294 17.95 -8.84 5.25
N ASP A 295 18.23 -9.28 6.48
CA ASP A 295 19.42 -10.07 6.82
C ASP A 295 19.16 -11.53 6.43
N LEU A 296 20.13 -12.17 5.77
CA LEU A 296 19.98 -13.57 5.33
C LEU A 296 20.83 -14.52 6.17
N VAL A 297 22.02 -14.09 6.58
CA VAL A 297 22.93 -14.91 7.38
C VAL A 297 23.74 -14.04 8.33
N ARG A 298 23.97 -14.59 9.53
CA ARG A 298 24.86 -14.02 10.55
C ARG A 298 25.88 -15.07 10.96
N SER A 299 27.12 -14.64 11.17
CA SER A 299 28.09 -15.39 11.96
C SER A 299 28.35 -14.66 13.27
N LEU A 300 28.38 -15.42 14.36
CA LEU A 300 28.80 -14.94 15.68
C LEU A 300 29.76 -15.97 16.28
N ASN A 301 31.00 -15.55 16.55
CA ASN A 301 32.07 -16.38 17.11
C ASN A 301 32.29 -17.69 16.32
N GLY A 302 32.14 -17.64 14.99
CA GLY A 302 32.31 -18.80 14.10
C GLY A 302 31.06 -19.67 13.94
N GLU A 303 30.00 -19.47 14.73
CA GLU A 303 28.72 -20.12 14.50
C GLU A 303 27.95 -19.35 13.42
N GLN A 304 27.42 -20.05 12.40
CA GLN A 304 26.61 -19.46 11.34
C GLN A 304 25.12 -19.74 11.55
N HIS A 305 24.30 -18.71 11.39
CA HIS A 305 22.85 -18.78 11.50
C HIS A 305 22.19 -18.13 10.29
N PHE A 306 21.32 -18.90 9.62
CA PHE A 306 20.53 -18.43 8.48
C PHE A 306 19.15 -17.98 8.93
N PHE A 307 18.79 -16.76 8.56
CA PHE A 307 17.49 -16.17 8.87
C PHE A 307 16.44 -16.57 7.83
N THR A 308 15.19 -16.59 8.27
CA THR A 308 14.02 -16.93 7.43
C THR A 308 13.05 -15.77 7.26
N ASP A 309 13.40 -14.57 7.72
CA ASP A 309 12.58 -13.36 7.66
C ASP A 309 12.12 -13.03 6.23
N HIS A 310 12.96 -13.31 5.22
CA HIS A 310 12.61 -13.14 3.81
C HIS A 310 11.38 -13.95 3.37
N LEU A 311 11.01 -15.02 4.09
CA LEU A 311 9.80 -15.82 3.82
C LEU A 311 8.52 -15.20 4.39
N GLN A 312 8.64 -14.28 5.34
CA GLN A 312 7.51 -13.62 6.00
C GLN A 312 7.25 -12.22 5.46
N LEU A 313 8.30 -11.53 5.02
CA LEU A 313 8.21 -10.15 4.53
C LEU A 313 7.58 -10.08 3.14
N ASP A 314 6.54 -9.27 2.98
CA ASP A 314 5.80 -9.12 1.71
C ASP A 314 6.72 -8.74 0.53
N SER A 315 7.73 -7.91 0.78
CA SER A 315 8.72 -7.48 -0.21
C SER A 315 9.62 -8.59 -0.75
N PHE A 316 9.71 -9.73 -0.05
CA PHE A 316 10.68 -10.80 -0.34
C PHE A 316 10.06 -12.20 -0.48
N LYS A 317 8.90 -12.47 0.14
CA LYS A 317 8.35 -13.83 0.28
C LYS A 317 7.99 -14.54 -1.03
N ARG A 318 7.85 -13.80 -2.13
CA ARG A 318 7.57 -14.31 -3.49
C ARG A 318 8.68 -13.98 -4.48
N ASP A 319 9.86 -13.59 -4.01
CA ASP A 319 10.93 -13.07 -4.84
C ASP A 319 11.87 -14.19 -5.33
N PRO A 320 11.92 -14.47 -6.65
CA PRO A 320 12.72 -15.57 -7.19
C PRO A 320 14.22 -15.32 -7.11
N GLU A 321 14.67 -14.05 -7.21
CA GLU A 321 16.09 -13.69 -7.13
C GLU A 321 16.61 -13.93 -5.71
N ILE A 322 15.80 -13.56 -4.70
CA ILE A 322 16.12 -13.77 -3.29
C ILE A 322 16.12 -15.26 -2.95
N ALA A 323 15.15 -16.03 -3.45
CA ALA A 323 15.11 -17.47 -3.27
C ALA A 323 16.34 -18.17 -3.87
N ALA A 324 16.77 -17.74 -5.06
CA ALA A 324 17.99 -18.24 -5.69
C ALA A 324 19.24 -17.86 -4.89
N ALA A 325 19.34 -16.61 -4.44
CA ALA A 325 20.47 -16.12 -3.68
C ALA A 325 20.62 -16.83 -2.32
N VAL A 326 19.52 -17.08 -1.60
CA VAL A 326 19.54 -17.85 -0.34
C VAL A 326 20.06 -19.28 -0.57
N LYS A 327 19.68 -19.91 -1.70
CA LYS A 327 20.20 -21.23 -2.06
C LYS A 327 21.69 -21.19 -2.34
N THR A 328 22.18 -20.19 -3.08
CA THR A 328 23.60 -19.98 -3.34
C THR A 328 24.38 -19.75 -2.04
N LEU A 329 23.87 -18.89 -1.15
CA LEU A 329 24.49 -18.61 0.14
C LEU A 329 24.64 -19.87 0.99
N ARG A 330 23.61 -20.71 1.07
CA ARG A 330 23.71 -22.00 1.78
C ARG A 330 24.78 -22.89 1.17
N LEU A 331 24.80 -23.03 -0.15
CA LEU A 331 25.78 -23.89 -0.83
C LEU A 331 27.23 -23.42 -0.58
N GLU A 332 27.49 -22.13 -0.77
CA GLU A 332 28.85 -21.56 -0.65
C GLU A 332 29.33 -21.52 0.80
N LEU A 333 28.45 -21.19 1.75
CA LEU A 333 28.84 -21.02 3.16
C LEU A 333 28.86 -22.34 3.94
N GLU A 334 27.99 -23.31 3.61
CA GLU A 334 28.03 -24.65 4.22
C GLU A 334 29.25 -25.44 3.75
N GLN A 335 29.68 -25.30 2.49
CA GLN A 335 30.89 -25.96 1.97
C GLN A 335 32.19 -25.42 2.61
N ASN A 336 32.17 -24.18 3.10
CA ASN A 336 33.32 -23.52 3.72
C ASN A 336 33.29 -23.57 5.27
N THR A 337 32.40 -24.35 5.87
CA THR A 337 32.39 -24.56 7.33
C THR A 337 33.43 -25.63 7.70
N PRO A 338 34.44 -25.36 8.56
CA PRO A 338 35.40 -26.38 8.96
C PRO A 338 34.70 -27.53 9.67
N GLN A 339 34.82 -28.76 9.15
CA GLN A 339 34.43 -29.96 9.89
C GLN A 339 35.25 -29.99 11.19
N GLN A 340 34.59 -29.80 12.34
CA GLN A 340 35.22 -30.02 13.64
C GLN A 340 35.73 -31.46 13.69
N GLY A 341 37.05 -31.62 13.71
CA GLY A 341 37.71 -32.91 13.79
C GLY A 341 37.25 -33.69 15.02
N ILE A 342 36.75 -34.90 14.79
CA ILE A 342 36.52 -35.89 15.84
C ILE A 342 37.89 -36.31 16.35
N THR A 343 38.33 -35.75 17.48
CA THR A 343 39.47 -36.26 18.22
C THR A 343 39.06 -37.58 18.88
N ILE A 344 39.42 -38.71 18.26
CA ILE A 344 39.37 -40.02 18.92
C ILE A 344 40.46 -40.02 19.99
N GLY A 345 40.05 -39.77 21.24
CA GLY A 345 40.87 -39.98 22.42
C GLY A 345 41.23 -41.46 22.54
N GLY A 346 42.53 -41.75 22.60
CA GLY A 346 43.07 -43.09 22.73
C GLY A 346 42.54 -43.84 23.94
N LEU A 347 42.23 -45.12 23.72
CA LEU A 347 42.15 -46.14 24.74
C LEU A 347 43.52 -46.31 25.41
N SER A 348 43.49 -46.38 26.74
CA SER A 348 44.54 -46.88 27.63
C SER A 348 44.99 -48.29 27.29
#